data_AF-A0A382GNF8-F1
#
_entry.id   AF-A0A382GNF8-F1
#
_cell.length_a   1.000
_cell.length_b   1.000
_cell.length_c   1.000
_cell.angle_alpha   90.00
_cell.angle_beta   90.00
_cell.angle_gamma   90.00
#
_symmetry.space_group_name_H-M   'P 1'
#
loop_
_entity.id
_entity.type
_entity.pdbx_description
1 polymer ?
#
loop_
_entity_poly.entity_id
_entity_poly.type
_entity_poly.pdbx_seq_one_letter_code
_entity_poly.pdbx_strand_id
1 'polypeptide(L)' 'MFKETRERSVRKSIGWRIVAVINSYIILAMYFTDSPLYNAIAMNVTGAVLYYVYERLWNNSKHGRYDE' A
#
# COMPACT_ATOMS: atom_id res chain seq x y z
N MET A 1 -19.18 14.14 -3.92
CA MET A 1 -18.56 12.81 -4.16
C MET A 1 -17.29 13.07 -4.97
N PHE A 2 -16.10 12.95 -4.38
CA PHE A 2 -14.85 13.22 -5.11
C PHE A 2 -14.77 12.31 -6.35
N LYS A 3 -14.81 12.90 -7.55
CA LYS A 3 -14.69 12.15 -8.81
C LYS A 3 -13.21 11.91 -9.07
N GLU A 4 -12.69 10.76 -8.65
CA GLU A 4 -11.34 10.35 -9.07
C GLU A 4 -11.38 9.87 -10.54
N THR A 5 -10.41 10.32 -11.33
CA THR A 5 -10.21 9.80 -12.69
C THR A 5 -9.89 8.31 -12.63
N ARG A 6 -10.41 7.51 -13.58
CA ARG A 6 -10.05 6.08 -13.68
C ARG A 6 -8.54 5.86 -13.72
N GLU A 7 -7.81 6.78 -14.36
CA GLU A 7 -6.35 6.78 -14.42
C GLU A 7 -5.69 6.88 -13.03
N ARG A 8 -6.23 7.74 -12.14
CA ARG A 8 -5.73 7.90 -10.78
C ARG A 8 -5.90 6.61 -9.98
N SER A 9 -7.06 5.97 -10.10
CA SER A 9 -7.34 4.69 -9.44
C SER A 9 -6.43 3.56 -9.92
N VAL A 10 -6.16 3.49 -11.23
CA VAL A 10 -5.23 2.49 -11.79
C VAL A 10 -3.81 2.72 -11.28
N ARG A 11 -3.33 3.97 -11.28
CA ARG A 11 -2.00 4.31 -10.77
C ARG A 11 -1.86 4.02 -9.28
N LYS A 12 -2.87 4.34 -8.47
CA LYS A 12 -2.92 3.97 -7.04
C LYS A 12 -2.83 2.46 -6.85
N SER A 13 -3.63 1.70 -7.60
CA SER A 13 -3.66 0.25 -7.49
C SER A 13 -2.30 -0.36 -7.82
N ILE A 14 -1.68 0.02 -8.94
CA ILE A 14 -0.36 -0.47 -9.33
C ILE A 14 0.71 -0.09 -8.30
N GLY A 15 0.72 1.17 -7.86
CA GLY A 15 1.68 1.63 -6.85
C GLY A 15 1.52 0.87 -5.53
N TRP A 16 0.29 0.62 -5.08
CA TRP A 16 0.03 -0.18 -3.89
C TRP A 16 0.53 -1.63 -4.03
N ARG A 17 0.35 -2.26 -5.20
CA ARG A 17 0.85 -3.62 -5.44
C ARG A 17 2.37 -3.71 -5.32
N ILE A 18 3.10 -2.73 -5.83
CA ILE A 18 4.57 -2.71 -5.72
C ILE A 18 4.99 -2.60 -4.24
N VAL A 19 4.38 -1.69 -3.48
CA VAL A 19 4.68 -1.52 -2.04
C VAL A 19 4.35 -2.78 -1.24
N ALA A 20 3.20 -3.40 -1.52
CA ALA A 20 2.76 -4.61 -0.82
C ALA A 20 3.70 -5.81 -1.07
N VAL A 21 4.21 -5.97 -2.30
CA VAL A 21 5.18 -7.02 -2.64
C VAL A 21 6.50 -6.78 -1.91
N ILE A 22 7.00 -5.55 -1.89
CA ILE A 22 8.24 -5.21 -1.17
C ILE A 22 8.09 -5.47 0.33
N ASN A 23 6.98 -5.05 0.96
CA ASN A 23 6.70 -5.33 2.37
C ASN A 23 6.71 -6.83 2.67
N SER A 24 5.99 -7.59 1.85
CA SER A 24 5.88 -9.04 1.98
C SER A 24 7.23 -9.74 1.84
N TYR A 25 8.01 -9.34 0.83
CA TYR A 25 9.36 -9.86 0.60
C TYR A 25 10.27 -9.56 1.79
N ILE A 26 10.25 -8.33 2.31
CA ILE A 26 11.08 -7.92 3.45
C ILE A 26 10.77 -8.75 4.69
N ILE A 27 9.49 -8.95 5.05
CA ILE A 27 9.12 -9.77 6.22
C ILE A 27 9.62 -11.20 6.07
N LEU A 28 9.46 -11.80 4.89
CA LEU A 28 9.91 -13.16 4.62
C LEU A 28 11.44 -13.28 4.60
N ALA A 29 12.14 -12.30 4.01
CA ALA A 29 13.59 -12.28 3.87
C ALA A 29 14.30 -12.08 5.23
N MET A 30 13.68 -11.37 6.16
CA MET A 30 14.24 -11.16 7.50
C MET A 30 14.18 -12.41 8.38
N TYR A 31 13.40 -13.43 7.99
CA TYR A 31 13.37 -14.75 8.63
C TYR A 31 13.26 -14.71 10.16
N PHE A 32 12.38 -13.85 10.70
CA PHE A 32 12.24 -13.68 12.15
C PHE A 32 11.56 -14.87 12.85
N THR A 33 10.80 -15.66 12.11
CA THR A 33 10.04 -16.79 12.64
C THR A 33 9.77 -17.83 11.55
N ASP A 34 9.83 -19.11 11.92
CA ASP A 34 9.46 -20.23 11.06
C ASP A 34 7.93 -20.40 10.93
N SER A 35 7.15 -19.71 11.75
CA SER A 35 5.69 -19.88 11.77
C SER A 35 5.01 -19.09 10.64
N PRO A 36 4.27 -19.77 9.74
CA PRO A 36 3.54 -19.09 8.67
C PRO A 36 2.48 -18.11 9.19
N LEU A 37 1.86 -18.41 10.33
CA LEU A 37 0.82 -17.56 10.92
C LEU A 37 1.39 -16.22 11.40
N TYR A 38 2.52 -16.24 12.12
CA TYR A 38 3.14 -15.00 12.59
C TYR A 38 3.66 -14.15 11.42
N ASN A 39 4.21 -14.77 10.38
CA ASN A 39 4.58 -14.06 9.15
C ASN A 39 3.37 -13.40 8.49
N ALA A 40 2.24 -14.11 8.36
CA ALA A 40 1.02 -13.56 7.79
C ALA A 40 0.47 -12.37 8.61
N ILE A 41 0.49 -12.48 9.95
CA ILE A 41 0.08 -11.39 10.84
C ILE A 41 1.02 -10.19 10.65
N ALA A 42 2.33 -10.40 10.68
CA ALA A 42 3.32 -9.35 10.52
C ALA A 42 3.14 -8.60 9.18
N MET A 43 3.00 -9.34 8.07
CA MET A 43 2.78 -8.75 6.73
C MET A 43 1.53 -7.87 6.68
N ASN A 44 0.43 -8.28 7.32
CA ASN A 44 -0.81 -7.52 7.32
C ASN A 44 -0.75 -6.30 8.26
N VAL A 45 -0.13 -6.44 9.43
CA VAL A 45 0.04 -5.33 10.37
C VAL A 45 0.94 -4.25 9.75
N THR A 46 2.11 -4.62 9.22
CA THR A 46 3.00 -3.66 8.56
C THR A 46 2.38 -3.12 7.28
N GLY A 47 1.67 -3.98 6.54
CA GLY A 47 0.91 -3.62 5.34
C GLY A 47 -0.15 -2.57 5.63
N ALA A 48 -0.89 -2.66 6.74
CA ALA A 48 -1.90 -1.68 7.12
C ALA A 48 -1.28 -0.30 7.39
N VAL A 49 -0.13 -0.25 8.09
CA VAL A 49 0.60 1.00 8.35
C VAL A 49 1.11 1.60 7.04
N LEU A 50 1.72 0.79 6.18
CA LEU A 50 2.21 1.24 4.88
C LEU A 50 1.08 1.72 3.97
N TYR A 51 -0.07 1.05 4.00
CA TYR A 51 -1.25 1.46 3.24
C TYR A 51 -1.75 2.82 3.68
N TYR A 52 -1.83 3.05 4.99
CA TYR A 52 -2.21 4.35 5.53
C TYR A 52 -1.26 5.47 5.05
N VAL A 53 0.06 5.23 5.12
CA VAL A 53 1.06 6.19 4.63
C VAL A 53 0.94 6.39 3.12
N TYR A 54 0.75 5.32 2.36
CA TYR A 54 0.58 5.35 0.91
C TYR A 54 -0.61 6.24 0.50
N GLU A 55 -1.77 6.03 1.11
CA GLU A 55 -2.96 6.85 0.86
C GLU A 55 -2.73 8.31 1.30
N ARG A 56 -2.02 8.56 2.41
CA ARG A 56 -1.73 9.92 2.86
C ARG A 56 -0.83 10.67 1.90
N LEU A 57 0.21 10.01 1.37
CA LEU A 57 1.09 10.56 0.33
C LEU A 57 0.29 10.90 -0.93
N TRP A 58 -0.62 10.02 -1.33
CA TRP A 58 -1.46 10.25 -2.51
C TRP A 58 -2.51 11.35 -2.31
N ASN A 59 -2.98 11.54 -1.08
CA ASN A 59 -3.89 12.64 -0.74
C ASN A 59 -3.21 14.02 -0.82
N ASN A 60 -1.91 14.08 -0.50
CA ASN A 60 -1.09 15.28 -0.65
C ASN A 60 -0.76 15.60 -2.12
N SER A 61 -0.86 14.63 -3.02
CA SER A 61 -0.68 14.84 -4.45
C SER A 61 -1.94 15.46 -5.07
N LYS A 62 -1.84 16.71 -5.56
CA LYS A 62 -2.91 17.41 -6.29
C LYS A 62 -3.15 16.87 -7.71
N HIS A 63 -2.27 16.01 -8.22
CA HIS A 63 -2.36 15.48 -9.57
C HIS A 63 -3.57 14.56 -9.74
N GLY A 64 -4.51 14.92 -10.63
CA GLY A 64 -5.72 14.14 -10.91
C GLY A 64 -6.87 14.36 -9.92
N ARG A 65 -6.86 15.45 -9.15
CA ARG A 65 -8.04 15.97 -8.46
C ARG A 65 -8.73 16.96 -9.39
N TYR A 66 -9.96 16.68 -9.78
CA TYR A 66 -10.85 17.71 -10.31
C TYR A 66 -11.32 18.53 -9.11
N ASP A 67 -10.77 19.73 -8.95
CA ASP A 67 -11.41 20.76 -8.15
C ASP A 67 -12.54 21.30 -9.04
N GLU A 68 -13.79 21.11 -8.63
CA GLU A 68 -14.91 21.88 -9.19
C GLU A 68 -14.79 23.35 -8.76
#